data_AF-A0A926IG21-F1
#
_entry.id   AF-A0A926IG21-F1
#
_cell.length_a   1.000
_cell.length_b   1.000
_cell.length_c   1.000
_cell.angle_alpha   90.00
_cell.angle_beta   90.00
_cell.angle_gamma   90.00
#
_symmetry.space_group_name_H-M   'P 1'
#
loop_
_entity.id
_entity.type
_entity.pdbx_description
1 polymer ?
#
loop_
_entity_poly.entity_id
_entity_poly.type
_entity_poly.pdbx_seq_one_letter_code
_entity_poly.pdbx_strand_id
1 'polypeptide(L)'
;MHREMVEVLNTQVLTLRKPIMINGVEVKELTYDFENMTARDKLNAGKRIKADGIPVSVEEIDTDYHMYLFAAAVVKANPDMDMSDVLRISAKDIQKGAALARDFFYIDSEE
;
A
#
# COMPACT_ATOMS: atom_id res chain seq x y z
N MET A 1 -7.53 -35.08 -15.74
CA MET A 1 -7.16 -34.75 -14.34
C MET A 1 -6.00 -33.78 -14.34
N HIS A 2 -6.25 -32.49 -14.56
CA HIS A 2 -5.31 -31.42 -14.22
C HIS A 2 -6.09 -30.45 -13.35
N ARG A 3 -5.92 -30.62 -12.05
CA ARG A 3 -6.47 -29.72 -11.03
C ARG A 3 -5.53 -28.53 -11.03
N GLU A 4 -5.87 -27.48 -11.78
CA GLU A 4 -5.22 -26.19 -11.60
C GLU A 4 -5.50 -25.76 -10.16
N MET A 5 -4.44 -25.80 -9.34
CA MET A 5 -4.43 -25.12 -8.06
C MET A 5 -4.40 -23.63 -8.35
N VAL A 6 -5.58 -23.03 -8.46
CA VAL A 6 -5.72 -21.60 -8.23
C VAL A 6 -5.46 -21.43 -6.73
N GLU A 7 -4.22 -21.11 -6.37
CA GLU A 7 -3.97 -20.36 -5.15
C GLU A 7 -4.83 -19.11 -5.26
N VAL A 8 -5.94 -19.07 -4.52
CA VAL A 8 -6.73 -17.87 -4.34
C VAL A 8 -5.87 -16.95 -3.48
N LEU A 9 -4.91 -16.27 -4.12
CA LEU A 9 -4.24 -15.13 -3.52
C LEU A 9 -5.36 -14.14 -3.23
N ASN A 10 -5.57 -13.79 -1.96
CA ASN A 10 -6.45 -12.70 -1.53
C ASN A 10 -5.93 -11.38 -2.12
N THR A 11 -6.12 -11.19 -3.41
CA THR A 11 -5.47 -10.15 -4.21
C THR A 11 -6.36 -8.93 -4.13
N GLN A 12 -6.04 -8.03 -3.21
CA GLN A 12 -6.78 -6.79 -3.06
C GLN A 12 -6.24 -5.75 -4.04
N VAL A 13 -7.12 -5.01 -4.71
CA VAL A 13 -6.76 -4.07 -5.78
C VAL A 13 -7.40 -2.71 -5.54
N LEU A 14 -6.60 -1.64 -5.68
CA LEU A 14 -7.10 -0.28 -5.77
C LEU A 14 -7.08 0.19 -7.24
N THR A 15 -8.25 0.40 -7.83
CA THR A 15 -8.37 1.03 -9.15
C THR A 15 -8.19 2.54 -9.05
N LEU A 16 -7.19 3.06 -9.74
CA LEU A 16 -6.84 4.48 -9.78
C LEU A 16 -7.82 5.28 -10.63
N ARG A 17 -8.16 6.48 -10.16
CA ARG A 17 -8.95 7.43 -10.96
C ARG A 17 -8.16 7.96 -12.15
N LYS A 18 -6.86 8.19 -11.95
CA LYS A 18 -5.92 8.60 -13.00
C LYS A 18 -4.79 7.57 -13.05
N PRO A 19 -4.50 6.98 -14.23
CA PRO A 19 -3.38 6.07 -14.34
C PRO A 19 -2.05 6.82 -14.15
N ILE A 20 -1.02 6.06 -13.78
CA ILE A 20 0.36 6.55 -13.66
C ILE A 20 1.30 5.72 -14.53
N MET A 21 2.43 6.30 -14.94
CA MET A 21 3.48 5.54 -15.62
C MET A 21 4.45 4.95 -14.61
N ILE A 22 4.69 3.65 -14.66
CA ILE A 22 5.70 2.95 -13.85
C ILE A 22 6.54 2.11 -14.81
N ASN A 23 7.85 2.34 -14.85
CA ASN A 23 8.78 1.65 -15.74
C ASN A 23 8.32 1.61 -17.22
N GLY A 24 7.72 2.71 -17.70
CA GLY A 24 7.22 2.83 -19.08
C GLY A 24 5.87 2.15 -19.37
N VAL A 25 5.24 1.56 -18.35
CA VAL A 25 3.91 0.94 -18.45
C VAL A 25 2.87 1.84 -17.79
N GLU A 26 1.72 2.00 -18.44
CA GLU A 26 0.56 2.68 -17.85
C GLU A 26 -0.13 1.74 -16.85
N VAL A 27 -0.19 2.17 -15.59
CA VAL A 27 -0.76 1.41 -14.48
C VAL A 27 -2.03 2.11 -14.00
N LYS A 28 -3.16 1.39 -14.03
CA LYS A 28 -4.47 1.86 -13.54
C LYS A 28 -4.97 1.10 -12.32
N GLU A 29 -4.33 -0.01 -11.99
CA GLU A 29 -4.71 -0.87 -10.88
C GLU A 29 -3.46 -1.14 -10.04
N LEU A 30 -3.58 -0.96 -8.73
CA LEU A 30 -2.52 -1.27 -7.78
C LEU A 30 -2.97 -2.43 -6.91
N THR A 31 -2.34 -3.58 -7.08
CA THR A 31 -2.45 -4.68 -6.13
C THR A 31 -1.76 -4.29 -4.83
N TYR A 32 -2.36 -4.61 -3.69
CA TYR A 32 -1.77 -4.42 -2.38
C TYR A 32 -1.97 -5.65 -1.49
N ASP A 33 -1.07 -5.85 -0.54
CA ASP A 33 -1.11 -6.97 0.38
C ASP A 33 -0.71 -6.49 1.79
N PHE A 34 -1.70 -6.29 2.65
CA PHE A 34 -1.49 -5.95 4.05
C PHE A 34 -1.21 -7.18 4.92
N GLU A 35 -1.84 -8.31 4.60
CA GLU A 35 -1.79 -9.57 5.37
C GLU A 35 -0.36 -10.11 5.47
N ASN A 36 0.39 -10.06 4.37
CA ASN A 36 1.77 -10.55 4.32
C ASN A 36 2.82 -9.47 4.66
N MET A 37 2.41 -8.27 5.07
CA MET A 37 3.36 -7.27 5.56
C MET A 37 4.02 -7.77 6.85
N THR A 38 5.34 -7.71 6.87
CA THR A 38 6.13 -8.06 8.05
C THR A 38 6.39 -6.83 8.92
N ALA A 39 6.83 -7.04 10.15
CA ALA A 39 7.34 -5.95 10.98
C ALA A 39 8.47 -5.15 10.30
N ARG A 40 9.29 -5.81 9.46
CA ARG A 40 10.34 -5.14 8.67
C ARG A 40 9.74 -4.18 7.64
N ASP A 41 8.65 -4.58 6.99
CA ASP A 41 7.95 -3.76 5.99
C ASP A 41 7.36 -2.51 6.65
N LYS A 42 6.70 -2.65 7.81
CA LYS A 42 6.19 -1.53 8.62
C LYS A 42 7.32 -0.59 9.07
N LEU A 43 8.43 -1.13 9.58
CA LEU A 43 9.60 -0.33 9.97
C LEU A 43 10.23 0.41 8.79
N ASN A 44 10.25 -0.18 7.60
CA ASN A 44 10.78 0.45 6.40
C ASN A 44 9.87 1.60 5.94
N ALA A 45 8.54 1.46 5.99
CA ALA A 45 7.61 2.55 5.75
C ALA A 45 7.85 3.72 6.73
N GLY A 46 8.00 3.42 8.02
CA GLY A 46 8.31 4.41 9.06
C GLY A 46 9.68 5.09 8.89
N LYS A 47 10.69 4.40 8.35
CA LYS A 47 11.97 5.01 7.97
C LYS A 47 11.83 5.91 6.76
N ARG A 48 11.03 5.47 5.77
CA ARG A 48 10.84 6.19 4.51
C ARG A 48 10.15 7.54 4.73
N ILE A 49 9.03 7.57 5.46
CA ILE A 49 8.34 8.84 5.78
C ILE A 49 9.24 9.84 6.51
N LYS A 50 10.09 9.35 7.44
CA LYS A 50 11.08 10.18 8.15
C LYS A 50 12.19 10.69 7.22
N ALA A 51 12.67 9.86 6.30
CA ALA A 51 13.66 10.25 5.31
C ALA A 51 13.13 11.31 4.34
N ASP A 52 11.83 11.26 4.04
CA ASP A 52 11.12 12.27 3.24
C ASP A 52 10.80 13.56 4.05
N GLY A 53 11.25 13.64 5.31
CA GLY A 53 11.16 14.83 6.15
C GLY A 53 9.79 15.06 6.78
N ILE A 54 8.90 14.07 6.74
CA ILE A 54 7.54 14.18 7.25
C ILE A 54 7.52 13.66 8.70
N PRO A 55 7.12 14.49 9.69
CA PRO A 55 7.01 14.07 11.07
C PRO A 55 5.83 13.10 11.23
N VAL A 56 6.05 11.99 11.93
CA VAL A 56 4.99 11.06 12.32
C VAL A 56 4.49 11.44 13.71
N SER A 57 3.18 11.55 13.84
CA SER A 57 2.45 11.81 15.07
C SER A 57 2.01 10.49 15.73
N VAL A 58 0.74 10.37 16.11
CA VAL A 58 0.15 9.17 16.69
C VAL A 58 -0.29 8.26 15.55
N GLU A 59 0.31 7.07 15.43
CA GLU A 59 0.16 6.20 14.25
C GLU A 59 -1.30 5.97 13.87
N GLU A 60 -2.16 5.70 14.85
CA GLU A 60 -3.58 5.35 14.69
C GLU A 60 -4.41 6.41 13.94
N ILE A 61 -3.96 7.68 13.95
CA ILE A 61 -4.67 8.81 13.33
C ILE A 61 -3.82 9.56 12.30
N ASP A 62 -2.57 9.13 12.08
CA ASP A 62 -1.64 9.81 11.19
C ASP A 62 -1.88 9.41 9.74
N THR A 63 -2.62 10.26 9.03
CA THR A 63 -2.99 9.99 7.63
C THR A 63 -1.77 9.90 6.72
N ASP A 64 -0.72 10.70 6.96
CA ASP A 64 0.49 10.66 6.14
C ASP A 64 1.18 9.31 6.35
N TYR A 65 1.32 8.85 7.59
CA TYR A 65 1.86 7.52 7.87
C TYR A 65 1.04 6.41 7.19
N HIS A 66 -0.29 6.49 7.22
CA HIS A 66 -1.15 5.55 6.51
C HIS A 66 -0.93 5.53 4.99
N MET A 67 -0.58 6.67 4.37
CA MET A 67 -0.20 6.70 2.93
C MET A 67 1.05 5.85 2.67
N TYR A 68 2.05 5.92 3.57
CA TYR A 68 3.28 5.13 3.42
C TYR A 68 3.07 3.65 3.74
N LEU A 69 2.18 3.30 4.68
CA LEU A 69 1.79 1.91 4.92
C LEU A 69 1.10 1.32 3.68
N PHE A 70 0.19 2.05 3.05
CA PHE A 70 -0.42 1.64 1.80
C PHE A 70 0.62 1.46 0.68
N ALA A 71 1.54 2.41 0.51
CA ALA A 71 2.61 2.31 -0.48
C ALA A 71 3.49 1.08 -0.24
N ALA A 72 3.81 0.76 1.02
CA ALA A 72 4.56 -0.43 1.38
C ALA A 72 3.79 -1.72 1.06
N ALA A 73 2.48 -1.76 1.29
CA ALA A 73 1.63 -2.90 0.94
C ALA A 73 1.55 -3.12 -0.58
N VAL A 74 1.57 -2.05 -1.38
CA VAL A 74 1.63 -2.16 -2.85
C VAL A 74 2.99 -2.72 -3.27
N VAL A 75 4.10 -2.21 -2.75
CA VAL A 75 5.44 -2.74 -3.07
C VAL A 75 5.57 -4.20 -2.63
N LYS A 76 4.95 -4.57 -1.50
CA LYS A 76 4.93 -5.95 -1.02
C LYS A 76 4.30 -6.90 -2.03
N ALA A 77 3.20 -6.48 -2.66
CA ALA A 77 2.51 -7.26 -3.69
C ALA A 77 3.17 -7.14 -5.08
N ASN A 78 3.99 -6.11 -5.31
CA ASN A 78 4.60 -5.81 -6.61
C ASN A 78 6.10 -5.49 -6.43
N PRO A 79 6.98 -6.51 -6.37
CA PRO A 79 8.40 -6.33 -6.05
C PRO A 79 9.19 -5.46 -7.04
N ASP A 80 8.68 -5.25 -8.26
CA ASP A 80 9.30 -4.40 -9.29
C ASP A 80 8.97 -2.91 -9.14
N MET A 81 8.20 -2.53 -8.11
CA MET A 81 7.80 -1.15 -7.81
C MET A 81 8.54 -0.59 -6.59
N ASP A 82 8.76 0.73 -6.57
CA ASP A 82 9.21 1.45 -5.37
C ASP A 82 8.05 2.23 -4.71
N MET A 83 8.15 2.55 -3.42
CA MET A 83 7.17 3.42 -2.75
C MET A 83 7.04 4.78 -3.46
N SER A 84 8.14 5.29 -4.04
CA SER A 84 8.12 6.53 -4.84
C SER A 84 7.22 6.44 -6.06
N ASP A 85 7.04 5.24 -6.63
CA ASP A 85 6.10 5.03 -7.73
C ASP A 85 4.66 5.18 -7.27
N VAL A 86 4.35 4.55 -6.14
CA VAL A 86 3.00 4.57 -5.55
C VAL A 86 2.62 5.97 -5.07
N LEU A 87 3.56 6.72 -4.49
CA LEU A 87 3.32 8.07 -3.99
C LEU A 87 3.08 9.11 -5.11
N ARG A 88 3.23 8.74 -6.40
CA ARG A 88 2.87 9.59 -7.55
C ARG A 88 1.40 9.51 -7.95
N ILE A 89 0.60 8.63 -7.34
CA ILE A 89 -0.85 8.57 -7.63
C ILE A 89 -1.56 9.86 -7.23
N SER A 90 -2.79 10.06 -7.69
CA SER A 90 -3.52 11.26 -7.37
C SER A 90 -3.78 11.38 -5.85
N ALA A 91 -3.78 12.60 -5.32
CA ALA A 91 -4.09 12.86 -3.91
C ALA A 91 -5.43 12.23 -3.46
N LYS A 92 -6.38 12.07 -4.39
CA LYS A 92 -7.68 11.44 -4.11
C LYS A 92 -7.61 9.92 -4.05
N ASP A 93 -6.70 9.30 -4.80
CA ASP A 93 -6.49 7.86 -4.78
C ASP A 93 -5.69 7.45 -3.56
N ILE A 94 -4.62 8.19 -3.21
CA ILE A 94 -3.85 7.89 -1.99
C ILE A 94 -4.68 8.11 -0.72
N GLN A 95 -5.64 9.04 -0.71
CA GLN A 95 -6.59 9.18 0.40
C GLN A 95 -7.40 7.89 0.63
N LYS A 96 -7.77 7.17 -0.44
CA LYS A 96 -8.46 5.87 -0.32
C LYS A 96 -7.48 4.80 0.18
N GLY A 97 -6.27 4.76 -0.35
CA GLY A 97 -5.22 3.85 0.09
C GLY A 97 -4.89 4.00 1.58
N ALA A 98 -4.74 5.23 2.05
CA ALA A 98 -4.54 5.55 3.46
C ALA A 98 -5.72 5.11 4.34
N ALA A 99 -6.96 5.29 3.88
CA ALA A 99 -8.12 4.78 4.59
C ALA A 99 -8.09 3.25 4.70
N LEU A 100 -7.77 2.54 3.61
CA LEU A 100 -7.62 1.07 3.62
C LEU A 100 -6.54 0.61 4.62
N ALA A 101 -5.37 1.27 4.63
CA ALA A 101 -4.32 0.94 5.57
C ALA A 101 -4.73 1.22 7.03
N ARG A 102 -5.35 2.37 7.28
CA ARG A 102 -5.85 2.71 8.61
C ARG A 102 -6.87 1.70 9.10
N ASP A 103 -7.84 1.39 8.24
CA ASP A 103 -8.94 0.51 8.59
C ASP A 103 -8.42 -0.91 8.89
N PHE A 104 -7.45 -1.41 8.12
CA PHE A 104 -6.81 -2.71 8.36
C PHE A 104 -5.98 -2.76 9.66
N PHE A 105 -5.17 -1.73 9.94
CA PHE A 105 -4.21 -1.78 11.05
C PHE A 105 -4.75 -1.24 12.38
N TYR A 106 -5.81 -0.41 12.39
CA TYR A 106 -6.15 0.42 13.56
C TYR A 106 -7.65 0.58 13.88
N ILE A 107 -8.58 0.15 13.02
CA ILE A 107 -10.04 0.29 13.26
C ILE A 107 -10.70 -1.07 13.53
N ASP A 108 -9.93 -2.01 14.06
CA ASP A 108 -10.36 -3.34 14.53
C ASP A 108 -10.65 -4.38 13.43
N SER A 109 -9.83 -5.44 13.47
CA SER A 109 -10.32 -6.81 13.39
C SER A 109 -10.49 -7.34 14.82
N GLU A 110 -11.40 -6.77 15.61
CA GLU A 110 -11.91 -7.47 16.79
C GLU A 110 -12.89 -8.53 16.28
N GLU A 111 -12.58 -9.80 16.58
CA GLU A 111 -13.57 -10.88 16.65
C GLU A 111 -14.66 -10.56 17.67
#